data_AF-A0A7S0WNI4-F1
#
_entry.id   AF-A0A7S0WNI4-F1
#
_cell.length_a   1.000
_cell.length_b   1.000
_cell.length_c   1.000
_cell.angle_alpha   90.00
_cell.angle_beta   90.00
_cell.angle_gamma   90.00
#
_symmetry.space_group_name_H-M   'P 1'
#
loop_
_entity.id
_entity.type
_entity.pdbx_description
1 polymer ?
#
loop_
_entity_poly.entity_id
_entity_poly.type
_entity_poly.pdbx_seq_one_letter_code
_entity_poly.pdbx_strand_id
1 'polypeptide(L)'
;VDPRIHFALVCGARSCPPIKLYTPATLEEGLAAAGEAFCASEVVVDRASHSVTLSSIFKWYAPDFGRTARERLAYLLPFLQGAQRADLAAMLATGRTIRVAYAPYDWGVNE
;
A
#
# COMPACT_ATOMS: atom_id res chain seq x y z
N VAL A 1 10.61 -4.62 -12.09
CA VAL A 1 9.16 -4.96 -12.09
C VAL A 1 8.43 -3.74 -11.55
N ASP A 2 7.33 -3.32 -12.16
CA ASP A 2 6.52 -2.21 -11.62
C ASP A 2 5.76 -2.72 -10.38
N PRO A 3 6.03 -2.20 -9.16
CA PRO A 3 5.41 -2.71 -7.94
C PRO A 3 3.89 -2.53 -7.90
N ARG A 4 3.36 -1.59 -8.69
CA ARG A 4 1.92 -1.30 -8.77
C ARG A 4 1.14 -2.44 -9.43
N ILE A 5 1.83 -3.34 -10.14
CA ILE A 5 1.25 -4.58 -10.67
C ILE A 5 0.67 -5.44 -9.52
N HIS A 6 1.29 -5.43 -8.34
CA HIS A 6 0.76 -6.16 -7.17
C HIS A 6 -0.53 -5.54 -6.64
N PHE A 7 -0.72 -4.23 -6.72
CA PHE A 7 -1.98 -3.58 -6.33
C PHE A 7 -3.11 -3.96 -7.28
N ALA A 8 -2.82 -4.05 -8.58
CA ALA A 8 -3.79 -4.44 -9.59
C ALA A 8 -4.16 -5.94 -9.52
N LEU A 9 -3.18 -6.83 -9.25
CA LEU A 9 -3.39 -8.28 -9.16
C LEU A 9 -4.06 -8.72 -7.86
N VAL A 10 -3.97 -7.92 -6.80
CA VAL A 10 -4.64 -8.19 -5.52
C VAL A 10 -6.12 -7.80 -5.57
N CYS A 11 -6.60 -7.25 -6.70
CA CYS A 11 -8.02 -7.03 -6.98
C CYS A 11 -8.72 -8.34 -7.41
N GLY A 12 -8.64 -9.35 -6.55
CA GLY A 12 -9.42 -10.60 -6.62
C GLY A 12 -10.35 -10.77 -5.42
N ALA A 13 -10.62 -9.71 -4.63
CA ALA A 13 -11.49 -9.71 -3.46
C ALA A 13 -12.65 -8.70 -3.61
N ARG A 14 -13.78 -9.03 -2.98
CA ARG A 14 -15.18 -8.52 -3.02
C ARG A 14 -15.48 -7.00 -3.13
N SER A 15 -14.53 -6.13 -3.44
CA SER A 15 -14.67 -4.66 -3.47
C SER A 15 -14.10 -3.99 -4.73
N CYS A 16 -13.73 -4.74 -5.76
CA CYS A 16 -13.18 -4.15 -6.99
C CYS A 16 -14.22 -3.38 -7.83
N PRO A 17 -13.94 -2.12 -8.23
CA PRO A 17 -14.52 -1.57 -9.45
C PRO A 17 -14.13 -2.47 -10.64
N PRO A 18 -14.95 -2.55 -11.71
CA PRO A 18 -14.75 -3.50 -12.80
C PRO A 18 -13.33 -3.42 -13.36
N ILE A 19 -12.73 -4.58 -13.71
CA ILE A 19 -11.43 -4.70 -14.38
C ILE A 19 -11.40 -3.66 -15.50
N LYS A 20 -10.72 -2.54 -15.26
CA LYS A 20 -10.56 -1.51 -16.27
C LYS A 20 -9.57 -2.06 -17.27
N LEU A 21 -10.03 -2.24 -18.50
CA LEU A 21 -9.16 -2.54 -19.64
C LEU A 21 -8.13 -1.40 -19.74
N TYR A 22 -6.91 -1.63 -19.27
CA TYR A 22 -5.85 -0.65 -19.35
C TYR A 22 -5.37 -0.55 -20.79
N THR A 23 -5.56 0.61 -21.40
CA THR A 23 -4.84 0.98 -22.62
C THR A 23 -3.47 1.55 -22.23
N PRO A 24 -2.47 1.58 -23.12
CA PRO A 24 -1.19 2.23 -22.82
C PRO A 24 -1.34 3.68 -22.34
N ALA A 25 -2.37 4.38 -22.82
CA ALA A 25 -2.67 5.76 -22.44
C ALA A 25 -3.28 5.90 -21.03
N THR A 26 -3.95 4.87 -20.51
CA THR A 26 -4.69 4.91 -19.24
C THR A 26 -4.05 4.04 -18.15
N LEU A 27 -2.92 3.39 -18.46
CA LEU A 27 -2.24 2.45 -17.57
C LEU A 27 -1.71 3.13 -16.31
N GLU A 28 -1.05 4.28 -16.46
CA GLU A 28 -0.46 5.01 -15.33
C GLU A 28 -1.52 5.51 -14.34
N GLU A 29 -2.58 6.13 -14.85
CA GLU A 29 -3.71 6.58 -14.03
C GLU A 29 -4.44 5.41 -13.36
N GLY A 30 -4.59 4.31 -14.09
CA GLY A 30 -5.19 3.08 -13.61
C GLY A 30 -4.42 2.45 -12.45
N LEU A 31 -3.10 2.33 -12.60
CA LEU A 31 -2.20 1.78 -11.57
C LEU A 31 -2.10 2.72 -10.36
N ALA A 32 -2.13 4.03 -10.55
CA ALA A 32 -2.16 5.00 -9.46
C ALA A 32 -3.45 4.87 -8.64
N ALA A 33 -4.61 4.85 -9.31
CA ALA A 33 -5.91 4.68 -8.65
C ALA A 33 -6.02 3.33 -7.90
N ALA A 34 -5.48 2.25 -8.48
CA ALA A 34 -5.43 0.95 -7.81
C ALA A 34 -4.54 0.99 -6.56
N GLY A 35 -3.38 1.65 -6.64
CA GLY A 35 -2.49 1.85 -5.49
C GLY A 35 -3.14 2.67 -4.37
N GLU A 36 -3.84 3.75 -4.71
CA GLU A 36 -4.58 4.57 -3.74
C GLU A 36 -5.68 3.78 -3.05
N ALA A 37 -6.52 3.07 -3.83
CA ALA A 37 -7.60 2.26 -3.28
C ALA A 37 -7.08 1.15 -2.36
N PHE A 38 -6.03 0.45 -2.78
CA PHE A 38 -5.40 -0.59 -1.98
C PHE A 38 -4.79 -0.04 -0.69
N CYS A 39 -4.02 1.05 -0.76
CA CYS A 39 -3.39 1.62 0.41
C CYS A 39 -4.42 2.21 1.40
N ALA A 40 -5.54 2.72 0.91
CA ALA A 40 -6.62 3.23 1.76
C ALA A 40 -7.26 2.13 2.62
N SER A 41 -7.34 0.88 2.16
CA SER A 41 -7.89 -0.24 2.94
C SER A 41 -6.83 -1.02 3.72
N GLU A 42 -5.62 -1.16 3.17
CA GLU A 42 -4.61 -2.09 3.67
C GLU A 42 -3.47 -1.46 4.48
N VAL A 43 -3.40 -0.14 4.55
CA VAL A 43 -2.41 0.58 5.35
C VAL A 43 -3.10 1.27 6.51
N VAL A 44 -2.63 0.98 7.72
CA VAL A 44 -3.11 1.62 8.94
C VAL A 44 -1.94 2.32 9.60
N VAL A 45 -2.05 3.64 9.75
CA VAL A 45 -1.06 4.49 10.41
C VAL A 45 -1.55 4.80 11.81
N ASP A 46 -0.78 4.39 12.83
CA ASP A 46 -1.02 4.74 14.23
C ASP A 46 0.12 5.62 14.74
N ARG A 47 -0.16 6.91 14.79
CA ARG A 47 0.77 7.92 15.28
C ARG A 47 1.04 7.81 16.78
N ALA A 48 0.06 7.39 17.58
CA ALA A 48 0.20 7.32 19.03
C ALA A 48 1.19 6.22 19.44
N SER A 49 1.12 5.06 18.79
CA SER A 49 2.06 3.95 19.01
C SER A 49 3.32 4.02 18.13
N HIS A 50 3.43 5.04 17.26
CA HIS A 50 4.51 5.20 16.28
C HIS A 50 4.71 3.95 15.41
N SER A 51 3.59 3.39 14.95
CA SER A 51 3.57 2.14 14.17
C SER A 51 2.71 2.24 12.91
N VAL A 52 3.02 1.37 11.95
CA VAL A 52 2.26 1.20 10.71
C VAL A 52 2.00 -0.28 10.50
N THR A 53 0.73 -0.63 10.26
CA THR A 53 0.34 -1.98 9.85
C THR A 53 0.15 -1.99 8.34
N LEU A 54 0.77 -2.97 7.69
CA LEU A 54 0.76 -3.16 6.25
C LEU A 54 0.14 -4.52 5.90
N SER A 55 -0.47 -4.66 4.72
CA SER A 55 -0.77 -5.98 4.17
C SER A 55 0.49 -6.85 4.00
N SER A 56 0.34 -8.16 4.15
CA SER A 56 1.44 -9.14 3.96
C SER A 56 2.04 -9.13 2.55
N ILE A 57 1.35 -8.57 1.55
CA ILE A 57 1.90 -8.35 0.19
C ILE A 57 3.17 -7.51 0.24
N PHE A 58 3.21 -6.49 1.11
CA PHE A 58 4.39 -5.65 1.32
C PHE A 58 5.55 -6.37 1.98
N LYS A 59 5.31 -7.55 2.56
CA LYS A 59 6.34 -8.45 3.10
C LYS A 59 6.84 -9.40 2.02
N TRP A 60 5.93 -10.04 1.27
CA TRP A 60 6.28 -11.04 0.26
C TRP A 60 7.01 -10.43 -0.94
N TYR A 61 6.58 -9.26 -1.38
CA TYR A 61 7.19 -8.51 -2.48
C TYR A 61 7.99 -7.31 -1.98
N ALA A 62 8.56 -7.43 -0.78
CA ALA A 62 9.35 -6.40 -0.13
C ALA A 62 10.37 -5.69 -1.06
N PRO A 63 11.17 -6.40 -1.90
CA PRO A 63 12.15 -5.76 -2.78
C PRO A 63 11.56 -4.79 -3.80
N ASP A 64 10.28 -4.96 -4.17
CA ASP A 64 9.62 -4.12 -5.17
C ASP A 64 9.24 -2.75 -4.58
N PHE A 65 8.91 -2.69 -3.29
CA PHE A 65 8.47 -1.46 -2.64
C PHE A 65 9.59 -0.72 -1.88
N GLY A 66 10.75 -1.35 -1.70
CA GLY A 66 11.89 -0.79 -0.96
C GLY A 66 12.59 -1.83 -0.10
N ARG A 67 13.93 -1.73 -0.01
CA ARG A 67 14.77 -2.69 0.71
C ARG A 67 14.68 -2.53 2.21
N THR A 68 14.36 -1.31 2.67
CA THR A 68 14.12 -1.02 4.08
C THR A 68 12.64 -0.73 4.36
N ALA A 69 12.22 -0.92 5.61
CA ALA A 69 10.88 -0.51 6.05
C ALA A 69 10.62 0.98 5.81
N ARG A 70 11.63 1.84 6.01
CA ARG A 70 11.53 3.27 5.78
C ARG A 70 11.33 3.61 4.29
N GLU A 71 12.11 2.99 3.41
CA GLU A 71 11.95 3.15 1.95
C GLU A 71 10.56 2.71 1.51
N ARG A 72 10.07 1.60 2.05
CA ARG A 72 8.72 1.10 1.77
C ARG A 72 7.65 2.08 2.20
N LEU A 73 7.73 2.60 3.43
CA LEU A 73 6.77 3.60 3.91
C LEU A 73 6.83 4.90 3.09
N ALA A 74 8.03 5.31 2.64
CA ALA A 74 8.19 6.45 1.75
C ALA A 74 7.57 6.20 0.36
N TYR A 75 7.70 4.97 -0.17
CA TYR A 75 7.06 4.56 -1.42
C TYR A 75 5.53 4.59 -1.32
N LEU A 76 4.95 4.23 -0.17
CA LEU A 76 3.50 4.19 0.04
C LEU A 76 2.88 5.57 0.29
N LEU A 77 3.67 6.53 0.76
CA LEU A 77 3.20 7.86 1.14
C LEU A 77 2.35 8.58 0.06
N PRO A 78 2.69 8.53 -1.24
CA PRO A 78 1.89 9.18 -2.29
C PRO A 78 0.50 8.57 -2.45
N PHE A 79 0.31 7.29 -2.12
CA PHE A 79 -0.95 6.57 -2.26
C PHE A 79 -1.88 6.73 -1.05
N LEU A 80 -1.39 7.31 0.05
CA LEU A 80 -2.23 7.64 1.21
C LEU A 80 -2.88 9.01 1.05
N GLN A 81 -4.03 9.19 1.68
CA GLN A 81 -4.77 10.45 1.71
C GLN A 81 -5.15 10.85 3.15
N GLY A 82 -5.55 12.12 3.31
CA GLY A 82 -6.06 12.65 4.59
C GLY A 82 -5.11 12.52 5.77
N ALA A 83 -5.65 12.17 6.94
CA ALA A 83 -4.91 12.09 8.20
C ALA A 83 -3.77 11.06 8.15
N GLN A 84 -3.99 9.89 7.54
CA GLN A 84 -2.97 8.84 7.45
C GLN A 84 -1.72 9.32 6.70
N ARG A 85 -1.90 10.04 5.58
CA ARG A 85 -0.78 10.62 4.84
C ARG A 85 -0.03 11.65 5.68
N ALA A 86 -0.76 12.56 6.34
CA ALA A 86 -0.16 13.61 7.14
C ALA A 86 0.64 13.03 8.32
N ASP A 87 0.07 12.03 9.00
CA ASP A 87 0.72 11.36 10.13
C ASP A 87 1.95 10.57 9.69
N LEU A 88 1.87 9.82 8.60
CA LEU A 88 3.03 9.08 8.07
C LEU A 88 4.16 10.03 7.64
N ALA A 89 3.83 11.13 6.95
CA ALA A 89 4.81 12.14 6.57
C ALA A 89 5.52 12.73 7.80
N ALA A 90 4.76 13.08 8.83
CA ALA A 90 5.31 13.59 10.09
C ALA A 90 6.21 12.55 10.78
N MET A 91 5.77 11.29 10.87
CA MET A 91 6.56 10.20 11.44
C MET A 91 7.88 9.99 10.70
N LEU A 92 7.85 9.98 9.36
CA LEU A 92 9.05 9.85 8.53
C LEU A 92 10.03 11.02 8.71
N ALA A 93 9.53 12.24 8.90
CA ALA A 93 10.35 13.43 9.14
C ALA A 93 11.10 13.38 10.49
N THR A 94 10.56 12.69 11.50
CA THR A 94 11.24 12.59 12.81
C THR A 94 12.57 11.82 12.79
N GLY A 95 12.81 11.02 11.75
CA GLY A 95 13.96 10.12 11.67
C GLY A 95 13.94 8.95 12.65
N ARG A 96 12.92 8.86 13.53
CA ARG A 96 12.75 7.76 14.48
C ARG A 96 12.35 6.49 13.75
N THR A 97 12.75 5.34 14.29
CA THR A 97 12.30 4.04 13.79
C THR A 97 10.78 3.91 13.92
N ILE A 98 10.11 3.65 12.81
CA ILE A 98 8.68 3.35 12.76
C ILE A 98 8.52 1.84 12.88
N ARG A 99 7.69 1.37 13.81
CA ARG A 99 7.40 -0.05 13.94
C ARG A 99 6.49 -0.48 12.80
N VAL A 100 6.93 -1.44 11.98
CA VAL A 100 6.09 -2.02 10.92
C VAL A 100 5.57 -3.38 11.35
N ALA A 101 4.25 -3.53 11.34
CA ALA A 101 3.56 -4.79 11.53
C ALA A 101 2.91 -5.23 10.21
N TYR A 102 2.62 -6.52 10.07
CA TYR A 102 1.90 -7.05 8.91
C TYR A 102 0.59 -7.69 9.36
N ALA A 103 -0.51 -7.29 8.74
CA ALA A 103 -1.79 -7.91 8.98
C ALA A 103 -1.76 -9.37 8.50
N PRO A 104 -2.38 -10.31 9.24
CA PRO A 104 -2.54 -11.68 8.79
C PRO A 104 -3.33 -11.68 7.49
N TYR A 105 -2.79 -12.33 6.46
CA TYR A 105 -3.45 -12.42 5.16
C TYR A 105 -4.45 -13.57 5.20
N ASP A 106 -5.72 -13.28 4.92
CA ASP A 106 -6.73 -14.31 4.73
C ASP A 106 -6.59 -14.87 3.31
N TRP A 107 -6.25 -16.17 3.23
CA TRP A 107 -6.11 -16.90 1.97
C TRP A 107 -7.45 -17.42 1.44
N GLY A 108 -8.56 -17.07 2.08
CA GLY A 108 -9.91 -17.38 1.60
C GLY A 108 -10.09 -16.97 0.15
N VAL A 109 -10.26 -17.95 -0.73
CA VAL A 109 -10.69 -17.76 -2.12
C VAL A 109 -12.15 -17.35 -2.07
N ASN A 110 -12.55 -16.31 -2.81
CA ASN A 110 -13.96 -15.93 -2.87
C ASN A 110 -14.80 -17.07 -3.49
N GLU A 111 -15.94 -17.38 -2.85
CA GLU A 111 -17.15 -17.79 -3.57
C GLU A 111 -17.81 -16.59 -4.27
#